data_AF-A0A7V9HQZ5-F1
#
_entry.id   AF-A0A7V9HQZ5-F1
#
_cell.length_a   1.000
_cell.length_b   1.000
_cell.length_c   1.000
_cell.angle_alpha   90.00
_cell.angle_beta   90.00
_cell.angle_gamma   90.00
#
_symmetry.space_group_name_H-M   'P 1'
#
loop_
_entity.id
_entity.type
_entity.pdbx_description
1 polymer ?
#
loop_
_entity_poly.entity_id
_entity_poly.type
_entity_poly.pdbx_seq_one_letter_code
_entity_poly.pdbx_strand_id
1 'polypeptide(L)'
;MPIPGGIPLRFIGWLFASLLVMVMLRSGSNIVMLLVIVIAGLIGRRRDGWPGAAVGAVMGWAGFTVLSFALSLIGPIVAFFVIPFALTMFSLTAQPDGRPPHRFALAYIGWQLAPRRTDGHTGVAAVGEMRSFRASECYVAPDFCSPVLRAGIFTGEGEITFDRGARIRRLRRLPLVRPTTRYLVRSADSRLWRSQVVGSLTLEQGDQAEVR
;
A
#
# COMPACT_ATOMS: atom_id res chain seq x y z
N MET A 1 -25.18 -14.89 -1.35
CA MET A 1 -26.65 -15.02 -1.38
C MET A 1 -27.25 -13.97 -0.44
N PRO A 2 -28.14 -13.09 -0.90
CA PRO A 2 -28.89 -12.23 0.01
C PRO A 2 -29.85 -13.08 0.86
N ILE A 3 -29.94 -12.78 2.15
CA ILE A 3 -30.98 -13.32 3.04
C ILE A 3 -32.28 -12.55 2.73
N PRO A 4 -33.47 -13.17 2.80
CA PRO A 4 -34.74 -12.45 2.66
C PRO A 4 -34.76 -11.22 3.60
N GLY A 5 -34.87 -10.03 3.02
CA GLY A 5 -34.69 -8.73 3.71
C GLY A 5 -33.56 -7.85 3.14
N GLY A 6 -32.78 -8.33 2.16
CA GLY A 6 -31.82 -7.50 1.41
C GLY A 6 -30.52 -7.18 2.16
N ILE A 7 -30.38 -7.64 3.41
CA ILE A 7 -29.15 -7.46 4.19
C ILE A 7 -28.07 -8.41 3.64
N PRO A 8 -26.92 -7.88 3.20
CA PRO A 8 -25.87 -8.72 2.65
C PRO A 8 -25.21 -9.54 3.78
N LEU A 9 -24.93 -10.83 3.58
CA LEU A 9 -24.27 -11.71 4.58
C LEU A 9 -23.00 -11.09 5.22
N ARG A 10 -22.25 -10.31 4.44
CA ARG A 10 -21.08 -9.55 4.92
C ARG A 10 -21.42 -8.57 6.06
N PHE A 11 -22.60 -7.95 6.04
CA PHE A 11 -23.06 -7.04 7.10
C PHE A 11 -23.16 -7.80 8.42
N ILE A 12 -23.79 -8.99 8.41
CA ILE A 12 -23.95 -9.83 9.60
C ILE A 12 -22.58 -10.26 10.13
N GLY A 13 -21.66 -10.66 9.25
CA GLY A 13 -20.29 -11.01 9.64
C GLY A 13 -19.55 -9.87 10.35
N TRP A 14 -19.63 -8.65 9.81
CA TRP A 14 -19.03 -7.46 10.41
C TRP A 14 -19.69 -7.04 11.72
N LEU A 15 -21.03 -7.12 11.78
CA LEU A 15 -21.78 -6.82 13.01
C LEU A 15 -21.42 -7.80 14.11
N PHE A 16 -21.39 -9.10 13.80
CA PHE A 16 -21.02 -10.12 14.76
C PHE A 16 -19.57 -9.96 15.23
N ALA A 17 -18.63 -9.71 14.31
CA ALA A 17 -17.22 -9.50 14.65
C ALA A 17 -17.03 -8.25 15.53
N SER A 18 -17.66 -7.12 15.19
CA SER A 18 -17.58 -5.90 16.00
C SER A 18 -18.22 -6.06 17.37
N LEU A 19 -19.34 -6.76 17.46
CA LEU A 19 -20.00 -7.08 18.73
C LEU A 19 -19.10 -7.98 19.60
N LEU A 20 -18.49 -9.02 19.02
CA LEU A 20 -17.55 -9.89 19.74
C LEU A 20 -16.37 -9.10 20.31
N VAL A 21 -15.79 -8.19 19.52
CA VAL A 21 -14.71 -7.29 19.97
C VAL A 21 -15.18 -6.40 21.12
N MET A 22 -16.38 -5.83 21.06
CA MET A 22 -16.92 -5.00 22.15
C MET A 22 -17.16 -5.80 23.42
N VAL A 23 -17.67 -7.03 23.32
CA VAL A 23 -17.82 -7.94 24.47
C VAL A 23 -16.47 -8.25 25.10
N MET A 24 -15.47 -8.61 24.27
CA MET A 24 -14.12 -8.90 24.73
C MET A 24 -13.47 -7.69 25.43
N LEU A 25 -13.57 -6.49 24.85
CA LEU A 25 -13.03 -5.26 25.43
C LEU A 25 -13.72 -4.90 26.76
N ARG A 26 -15.05 -5.00 26.82
CA ARG A 26 -15.82 -4.63 28.02
C ARG A 26 -15.68 -5.65 29.15
N SER A 27 -15.52 -6.93 28.83
CA SER A 27 -15.31 -7.98 29.84
C SER A 27 -14.03 -7.80 30.66
N GLY A 28 -13.08 -6.96 30.19
CA GLY A 28 -11.79 -6.78 30.85
C GLY A 28 -10.96 -8.08 30.87
N SER A 29 -11.16 -8.98 29.91
CA SER A 29 -10.49 -10.28 29.90
C SER A 29 -8.97 -10.15 29.78
N ASN A 30 -8.26 -10.66 30.80
CA ASN A 30 -6.80 -10.70 30.81
C ASN A 30 -6.23 -11.47 29.61
N ILE A 31 -6.94 -12.46 29.09
CA ILE A 31 -6.52 -13.23 27.91
C ILE A 31 -6.51 -12.35 26.68
N VAL A 32 -7.56 -11.54 26.48
CA VAL A 32 -7.68 -10.62 25.33
C VAL A 32 -6.61 -9.54 25.44
N MET A 33 -6.41 -8.98 26.65
CA MET A 33 -5.35 -8.02 26.91
C MET A 33 -3.98 -8.60 26.53
N LEU A 34 -3.66 -9.80 26.99
CA LEU A 34 -2.39 -10.48 26.68
C LEU A 34 -2.22 -10.70 25.17
N LEU A 35 -3.29 -11.11 24.48
CA LEU A 35 -3.27 -11.26 23.02
C LEU A 35 -2.95 -9.94 22.32
N VAL A 36 -3.59 -8.83 22.73
CA VAL A 36 -3.34 -7.49 22.17
C VAL A 36 -1.89 -7.06 22.40
N ILE A 37 -1.36 -7.28 23.61
CA ILE A 37 0.05 -6.99 23.96
C ILE A 37 1.00 -7.78 23.06
N VAL A 38 0.76 -9.09 22.89
CA VAL A 38 1.61 -9.96 22.06
C VAL A 38 1.56 -9.52 20.59
N ILE A 39 0.37 -9.24 20.05
CA ILE A 39 0.23 -8.78 18.65
C ILE A 39 0.94 -7.44 18.45
N ALA A 40 0.71 -6.47 19.33
CA ALA A 40 1.34 -5.15 19.25
C ALA A 40 2.87 -5.24 19.40
N GLY A 41 3.35 -6.09 20.31
CA GLY A 41 4.77 -6.39 20.48
C GLY A 41 5.39 -7.07 19.26
N LEU A 42 4.69 -8.01 18.61
CA LEU A 42 5.16 -8.65 17.37
C LEU A 42 5.22 -7.64 16.21
N ILE A 43 4.25 -6.74 16.10
CA ILE A 43 4.24 -5.67 15.11
C ILE A 43 5.42 -4.71 15.36
N GLY A 44 5.59 -4.24 16.59
CA GLY A 44 6.70 -3.37 16.97
C GLY A 44 8.06 -4.04 16.76
N ARG A 45 8.16 -5.35 17.05
CA ARG A 45 9.38 -6.13 16.83
C ARG A 45 9.82 -6.13 15.38
N ARG A 46 8.87 -6.23 14.45
CA ARG A 46 9.19 -6.22 13.01
C ARG A 46 9.73 -4.88 12.53
N ARG A 47 9.38 -3.77 13.18
CA ARG A 47 9.80 -2.42 12.78
C ARG A 47 11.17 -2.05 13.32
N ASP A 48 11.38 -2.21 14.63
CA ASP A 48 12.57 -1.69 15.33
C ASP A 48 13.28 -2.75 16.20
N GLY A 49 13.03 -4.04 15.96
CA GLY A 49 13.62 -5.13 16.73
C GLY A 49 13.10 -5.20 18.18
N TRP A 50 13.92 -5.65 19.12
CA TRP A 50 13.50 -5.80 20.53
C TRP A 50 13.01 -4.50 21.19
N PRO A 51 13.63 -3.33 20.98
CA PRO A 51 13.10 -2.06 21.46
C PRO A 51 11.68 -1.78 20.95
N GLY A 52 11.45 -1.98 19.64
CA GLY A 52 10.12 -1.85 19.06
C GLY A 52 9.11 -2.82 19.66
N ALA A 53 9.53 -4.04 20.00
CA ALA A 53 8.67 -5.02 20.66
C ALA A 53 8.20 -4.56 22.04
N ALA A 54 9.11 -3.99 22.85
CA ALA A 54 8.78 -3.46 24.17
C ALA A 54 7.84 -2.26 24.08
N VAL A 55 8.13 -1.31 23.18
CA VAL A 55 7.27 -0.14 22.94
C VAL A 55 5.89 -0.58 22.45
N GLY A 56 5.83 -1.51 21.49
CA GLY A 56 4.58 -2.07 20.99
C GLY A 56 3.76 -2.76 22.07
N ALA A 57 4.40 -3.57 22.93
CA ALA A 57 3.73 -4.24 24.04
C ALA A 57 3.14 -3.26 25.06
N VAL A 58 3.91 -2.23 25.45
CA VAL A 58 3.45 -1.17 26.38
C VAL A 58 2.30 -0.38 25.77
N MET A 59 2.40 0.01 24.50
CA MET A 59 1.33 0.72 23.80
C MET A 59 0.07 -0.15 23.63
N GLY A 60 0.23 -1.44 23.37
CA GLY A 60 -0.88 -2.40 23.30
C GLY A 60 -1.60 -2.54 24.64
N TRP A 61 -0.86 -2.66 25.74
CA TRP A 61 -1.41 -2.69 27.10
C TRP A 61 -2.15 -1.38 27.42
N ALA A 62 -1.46 -0.23 27.30
CA ALA A 62 -2.03 1.07 27.62
C ALA A 62 -3.27 1.38 26.76
N GLY A 63 -3.20 1.10 25.46
CA GLY A 63 -4.32 1.29 24.54
C GLY A 63 -5.52 0.43 24.90
N PHE A 64 -5.31 -0.84 25.25
CA PHE A 64 -6.38 -1.73 25.70
C PHE A 64 -7.02 -1.22 27.00
N THR A 65 -6.23 -0.85 28.00
CA THR A 65 -6.72 -0.35 29.29
C THR A 65 -7.53 0.93 29.13
N VAL A 66 -7.02 1.91 28.39
CA VAL A 66 -7.72 3.18 28.12
C VAL A 66 -9.02 2.93 27.36
N LEU A 67 -9.00 2.07 26.33
CA LEU A 67 -10.18 1.77 25.53
C LEU A 67 -11.25 1.02 26.33
N SER A 68 -10.86 0.01 27.11
CA SER A 68 -11.78 -0.72 28.01
C SER A 68 -12.38 0.20 29.07
N PHE A 69 -11.58 1.10 29.65
CA PHE A 69 -12.08 2.11 30.57
C PHE A 69 -13.08 3.05 29.91
N ALA A 70 -12.75 3.61 28.73
CA ALA A 70 -13.67 4.46 27.98
C ALA A 70 -14.98 3.73 27.63
N LEU A 71 -14.92 2.46 27.22
CA LEU A 71 -16.10 1.63 26.97
C LEU A 71 -16.93 1.36 28.23
N SER A 72 -16.29 1.31 29.41
CA SER A 72 -17.02 1.16 30.68
C SER A 72 -17.85 2.39 31.05
N LEU A 73 -17.42 3.59 30.62
CA LEU A 73 -18.17 4.83 30.80
C LEU A 73 -19.37 4.95 29.85
N ILE A 74 -19.38 4.16 28.78
CA ILE A 74 -20.45 4.18 27.78
C ILE A 74 -21.56 3.21 28.22
N GLY A 75 -22.79 3.72 28.22
CA GLY A 75 -23.99 2.93 28.51
C GLY A 75 -24.07 1.68 27.62
N PRO A 76 -24.63 0.56 28.13
CA PRO A 76 -24.61 -0.73 27.44
C PRO A 76 -25.27 -0.68 26.06
N ILE A 77 -26.34 0.11 25.89
CA ILE A 77 -27.03 0.28 24.61
C ILE A 77 -26.09 0.87 23.56
N VAL A 78 -25.38 1.95 23.90
CA VAL A 78 -24.46 2.60 22.96
C VAL A 78 -23.29 1.67 22.65
N ALA A 79 -22.71 1.02 23.67
CA ALA A 79 -21.55 0.16 23.52
C ALA A 79 -21.82 -1.09 22.66
N PHE A 80 -22.98 -1.73 22.82
CA PHE A 80 -23.27 -3.00 22.16
C PHE A 80 -24.13 -2.89 20.90
N PHE A 81 -24.88 -1.80 20.72
CA PHE A 81 -25.70 -1.63 19.52
C PHE A 81 -25.16 -0.53 18.62
N VAL A 82 -25.01 0.69 19.15
CA VAL A 82 -24.67 1.86 18.32
C VAL A 82 -23.26 1.74 17.75
N ILE A 83 -22.26 1.40 18.58
CA ILE A 83 -20.87 1.31 18.13
C ILE A 83 -20.66 0.16 17.11
N PRO A 84 -21.07 -1.10 17.38
CA PRO A 84 -20.96 -2.18 16.39
C PRO A 84 -21.68 -1.89 15.09
N PHE A 85 -22.88 -1.30 15.16
CA PHE A 85 -23.64 -0.91 13.99
C PHE A 85 -22.91 0.18 13.18
N ALA A 86 -22.41 1.23 13.84
CA ALA A 86 -21.63 2.28 13.20
C ALA A 86 -20.34 1.74 12.57
N LEU A 87 -19.60 0.87 13.26
CA LEU A 87 -18.40 0.20 12.73
C LEU A 87 -18.72 -0.65 11.50
N THR A 88 -19.84 -1.37 11.53
CA THR A 88 -20.31 -2.19 10.42
C THR A 88 -20.66 -1.31 9.22
N MET A 89 -21.40 -0.21 9.44
CA MET A 89 -21.74 0.75 8.40
C MET A 89 -20.49 1.39 7.80
N PHE A 90 -19.57 1.85 8.65
CA PHE A 90 -18.31 2.44 8.19
C PHE A 90 -17.48 1.44 7.38
N SER A 91 -17.42 0.18 7.81
CA SER A 91 -16.71 -0.87 7.05
C SER A 91 -17.32 -1.10 5.67
N LEU A 92 -18.62 -0.85 5.50
CA LEU A 92 -19.31 -1.00 4.22
C LEU A 92 -19.22 0.24 3.34
N THR A 93 -19.11 1.44 3.91
CA THR A 93 -19.07 2.71 3.16
C THR A 93 -17.66 3.25 2.92
N ALA A 94 -16.70 2.96 3.78
CA ALA A 94 -15.32 3.45 3.67
C ALA A 94 -14.52 2.63 2.64
N GLN A 95 -14.77 2.87 1.35
CA GLN A 95 -13.97 2.30 0.26
C GLN A 95 -13.63 3.38 -0.77
N PRO A 96 -12.37 3.84 -0.83
CA PRO A 96 -11.93 4.77 -1.88
C PRO A 96 -11.93 4.14 -3.28
N ASP A 97 -11.83 2.80 -3.37
CA ASP A 97 -11.56 2.08 -4.62
C ASP A 97 -12.63 1.02 -4.98
N GLY A 98 -13.75 0.95 -4.25
CA GLY A 98 -14.81 -0.06 -4.45
C GLY A 98 -14.42 -1.52 -4.12
N ARG A 99 -13.23 -1.75 -3.53
CA ARG A 99 -12.77 -3.07 -3.07
C ARG A 99 -13.34 -3.40 -1.69
N PRO A 100 -13.70 -4.67 -1.40
CA PRO A 100 -14.16 -5.08 -0.07
C PRO A 100 -13.17 -4.67 1.04
N PRO A 101 -13.67 -4.24 2.22
CA PRO A 101 -12.85 -3.56 3.22
C PRO A 101 -11.82 -4.50 3.84
N HIS A 102 -12.14 -5.79 4.01
CA HIS A 102 -11.18 -6.79 4.46
C HIS A 102 -10.06 -7.01 3.42
N ARG A 103 -10.36 -6.92 2.11
CA ARG A 103 -9.32 -7.04 1.08
C ARG A 103 -8.44 -5.81 1.05
N PHE A 104 -9.01 -4.62 1.24
CA PHE A 104 -8.23 -3.39 1.38
C PHE A 104 -7.36 -3.43 2.63
N ALA A 105 -7.92 -3.77 3.79
CA ALA A 105 -7.19 -3.89 5.05
C ALA A 105 -6.10 -4.96 4.96
N LEU A 106 -6.37 -6.13 4.38
CA LEU A 106 -5.35 -7.17 4.16
C LEU A 106 -4.32 -6.74 3.12
N ALA A 107 -4.69 -6.00 2.08
CA ALA A 107 -3.73 -5.45 1.12
C ALA A 107 -2.87 -4.36 1.76
N TYR A 108 -3.44 -3.54 2.64
CA TYR A 108 -2.75 -2.48 3.38
C TYR A 108 -1.84 -3.06 4.44
N ILE A 109 -2.33 -3.99 5.25
CA ILE A 109 -1.52 -4.75 6.22
C ILE A 109 -0.46 -5.55 5.48
N GLY A 110 -0.81 -6.22 4.40
CA GLY A 110 0.14 -6.93 3.54
C GLY A 110 1.18 -5.98 2.94
N TRP A 111 0.81 -4.75 2.62
CA TRP A 111 1.74 -3.72 2.14
C TRP A 111 2.64 -3.19 3.26
N GLN A 112 2.13 -3.03 4.49
CA GLN A 112 2.89 -2.61 5.67
C GLN A 112 3.80 -3.72 6.23
N LEU A 113 3.36 -4.98 6.16
CA LEU A 113 4.06 -6.16 6.66
C LEU A 113 4.94 -6.82 5.60
N ALA A 114 4.77 -6.47 4.32
CA ALA A 114 5.66 -6.94 3.28
C ALA A 114 7.07 -6.40 3.57
N PRO A 115 8.08 -7.28 3.75
CA PRO A 115 9.46 -6.82 3.76
C PRO A 115 9.71 -6.05 2.47
N ARG A 116 10.36 -4.88 2.58
CA ARG A 116 10.81 -3.99 1.47
C ARG A 116 10.68 -4.69 0.13
N ARG A 117 9.65 -4.34 -0.66
CA ARG A 117 9.36 -5.06 -1.91
C ARG A 117 10.63 -5.12 -2.74
N THR A 118 11.20 -6.29 -2.92
CA THR A 118 12.19 -6.51 -3.96
C THR A 118 11.43 -6.68 -5.26
N ASP A 119 11.20 -5.58 -5.97
CA ASP A 119 10.81 -5.67 -7.38
C ASP A 119 12.09 -6.10 -8.13
N GLY A 120 12.15 -7.39 -8.47
CA GLY A 120 13.16 -7.94 -9.37
C GLY A 120 14.63 -7.75 -8.97
N HIS A 121 14.95 -7.65 -7.67
CA HIS A 121 16.29 -7.56 -7.03
C HIS A 121 16.65 -6.25 -6.30
N THR A 122 15.77 -5.24 -6.19
CA THR A 122 16.03 -4.09 -5.30
C THR A 122 14.86 -3.76 -4.39
N GLY A 123 15.14 -3.60 -3.08
CA GLY A 123 14.16 -3.20 -2.07
C GLY A 123 13.60 -1.80 -2.37
N VAL A 124 12.30 -1.72 -2.60
CA VAL A 124 11.51 -0.50 -2.65
C VAL A 124 11.54 0.11 -1.25
N ALA A 125 12.07 1.33 -1.17
CA ALA A 125 12.19 2.08 0.07
C ALA A 125 10.79 2.36 0.66
N ALA A 126 10.68 2.35 1.98
CA ALA A 126 9.41 2.66 2.63
C ALA A 126 9.00 4.11 2.36
N VAL A 127 7.69 4.40 2.39
CA VAL A 127 7.18 5.77 2.24
C VAL A 127 7.79 6.66 3.34
N GLY A 128 8.60 7.64 2.94
CA GLY A 128 9.33 8.55 3.83
C GLY A 128 10.82 8.25 3.98
N GLU A 129 11.32 7.15 3.44
CA GLU A 129 12.73 6.78 3.47
C GLU A 129 13.45 7.40 2.25
N MET A 130 14.41 8.30 2.49
CA MET A 130 15.20 8.95 1.43
C MET A 130 16.08 7.93 0.71
N ARG A 131 15.81 7.69 -0.56
CA ARG A 131 16.67 6.86 -1.43
C ARG A 131 17.79 7.73 -2.00
N SER A 132 19.04 7.43 -1.66
CA SER A 132 20.19 7.95 -2.40
C SER A 132 20.32 7.14 -3.70
N PHE A 133 19.79 7.66 -4.79
CA PHE A 133 19.96 7.05 -6.11
C PHE A 133 21.42 7.21 -6.56
N ARG A 134 22.14 6.11 -6.80
CA ARG A 134 23.40 6.16 -7.56
C ARG A 134 23.05 6.39 -9.03
N ALA A 135 23.75 7.32 -9.67
CA ALA A 135 23.39 7.94 -10.95
C ALA A 135 23.45 7.01 -12.20
N SER A 136 23.48 5.68 -12.04
CA SER A 136 23.68 4.74 -13.15
C SER A 136 23.04 3.37 -12.88
N GLU A 137 21.77 3.34 -12.47
CA GLU A 137 21.01 2.08 -12.35
C GLU A 137 20.01 1.97 -13.51
N CYS A 138 20.30 1.08 -14.45
CA CYS A 138 19.42 0.71 -15.56
C CYS A 138 18.54 -0.48 -15.12
N TYR A 139 17.21 -0.33 -15.13
CA TYR A 139 16.28 -1.42 -14.80
C TYR A 139 15.68 -2.01 -16.07
N VAL A 140 16.20 -3.17 -16.45
CA VAL A 140 15.67 -4.01 -17.54
C VAL A 140 14.72 -5.02 -16.92
N ALA A 141 13.43 -4.99 -17.32
CA ALA A 141 12.50 -6.04 -16.92
C ALA A 141 13.03 -7.41 -17.41
N PRO A 142 12.93 -8.48 -16.60
CA PRO A 142 13.48 -9.79 -16.93
C PRO A 142 12.61 -10.50 -17.98
N ASP A 143 12.55 -9.96 -19.19
CA ASP A 143 11.91 -10.59 -20.33
C ASP A 143 12.98 -11.31 -21.18
N PHE A 144 13.21 -12.57 -20.82
CA PHE A 144 13.74 -13.67 -21.63
C PHE A 144 14.81 -13.36 -22.71
N CYS A 145 16.08 -13.63 -22.37
CA CYS A 145 17.18 -14.05 -23.27
C CYS A 145 17.38 -13.31 -24.62
N SER A 146 16.89 -12.09 -24.77
CA SER A 146 16.98 -11.29 -25.99
C SER A 146 17.66 -9.95 -25.67
N PRO A 147 18.62 -9.46 -26.49
CA PRO A 147 19.19 -8.12 -26.34
C PRO A 147 18.17 -7.00 -26.65
N VAL A 148 16.93 -7.35 -27.01
CA VAL A 148 15.87 -6.41 -27.39
C VAL A 148 14.97 -6.13 -26.18
N LEU A 149 15.13 -4.94 -25.61
CA LEU A 149 14.29 -4.45 -24.51
C LEU A 149 12.88 -4.13 -25.01
N ARG A 150 11.87 -4.87 -24.53
CA ARG A 150 10.46 -4.65 -24.90
C ARG A 150 9.76 -3.61 -24.04
N ALA A 151 10.10 -3.55 -22.75
CA ALA A 151 9.61 -2.56 -21.80
C ALA A 151 10.62 -2.35 -20.67
N GLY A 152 10.73 -1.13 -20.15
CA GLY A 152 11.67 -0.81 -19.07
C GLY A 152 11.61 0.63 -18.59
N ILE A 153 12.23 0.89 -17.44
CA ILE A 153 12.36 2.24 -16.87
C ILE A 153 13.84 2.58 -16.80
N PHE A 154 14.22 3.64 -17.49
CA PHE A 154 15.57 4.17 -17.51
C PHE A 154 15.65 5.45 -16.68
N THR A 155 16.64 5.53 -15.81
CA THR A 155 16.92 6.67 -14.94
C THR A 155 18.41 6.94 -14.92
N GLY A 156 18.79 8.19 -15.14
CA GLY A 156 20.20 8.60 -15.23
C GLY A 156 20.61 9.00 -16.63
N GLU A 157 21.85 9.47 -16.75
CA GLU A 157 22.42 9.91 -18.02
C GLU A 157 22.68 8.71 -18.94
N GLY A 158 22.22 8.81 -20.18
CA GLY A 158 22.40 7.73 -21.15
C GLY A 158 21.65 7.95 -22.45
N GLU A 159 22.03 7.20 -23.48
CA GLU A 159 21.35 7.21 -24.78
C GLU A 159 20.54 5.92 -24.95
N ILE A 160 19.26 6.08 -25.30
CA ILE A 160 18.37 4.98 -25.67
C ILE A 160 18.19 5.00 -27.18
N THR A 161 18.71 3.99 -27.88
CA THR A 161 18.54 3.81 -29.33
C THR A 161 17.40 2.83 -29.63
N PHE A 162 16.53 3.17 -30.57
CA PHE A 162 15.38 2.34 -30.95
C PHE A 162 15.61 1.70 -32.31
N ASP A 163 15.59 0.36 -32.36
CA ASP A 163 15.71 -0.43 -33.60
C ASP A 163 14.60 -0.06 -34.61
N ARG A 164 13.39 0.16 -34.10
CA ARG A 164 12.28 0.75 -34.85
C ARG A 164 11.94 2.05 -34.16
N GLY A 165 11.99 3.17 -34.89
CA GLY A 165 11.82 4.51 -34.32
C GLY A 165 10.66 4.60 -33.33
N ALA A 166 10.79 5.43 -32.31
CA ALA A 166 9.83 5.49 -31.21
C ALA A 166 9.11 6.83 -31.14
N ARG A 167 7.87 6.81 -30.68
CA ARG A 167 7.06 7.99 -30.39
C ARG A 167 7.31 8.41 -28.95
N ILE A 168 7.86 9.61 -28.78
CA ILE A 168 8.20 10.18 -27.47
C ILE A 168 7.19 11.26 -27.11
N ARG A 169 6.65 11.21 -25.88
CA ARG A 169 5.89 12.33 -25.31
C ARG A 169 6.44 12.70 -23.95
N ARG A 170 6.66 13.99 -23.80
CA ARG A 170 6.97 14.61 -22.52
C ARG A 170 5.70 14.65 -21.67
N LEU A 171 5.72 13.99 -20.52
CA LEU A 171 4.65 14.10 -19.53
C LEU A 171 4.90 15.38 -18.71
N ARG A 172 3.91 16.28 -18.66
CA ARG A 172 4.04 17.51 -17.86
C ARG A 172 4.03 17.17 -16.36
N ARG A 173 4.91 17.89 -15.65
CA ARG A 173 5.24 17.87 -14.22
C ARG A 173 4.11 17.39 -13.31
N LEU A 174 4.36 16.31 -12.56
CA LEU A 174 3.73 16.11 -11.25
C LEU A 174 4.63 16.78 -10.19
N PRO A 175 4.06 17.42 -9.17
CA PRO A 175 4.81 18.07 -8.10
C PRO A 175 5.35 17.00 -7.15
N LEU A 176 6.45 16.32 -7.51
CA LEU A 176 7.16 15.42 -6.61
C LEU A 176 8.67 15.46 -6.86
N VAL A 177 9.39 15.31 -5.75
CA VAL A 177 10.83 15.45 -5.52
C VAL A 177 11.63 14.30 -6.17
N ARG A 178 12.44 14.39 -7.22
CA ARG A 178 12.47 15.21 -8.45
C ARG A 178 13.19 14.34 -9.52
N PRO A 179 12.52 13.89 -10.60
CA PRO A 179 13.15 13.80 -11.92
C PRO A 179 12.83 15.07 -12.72
N THR A 180 13.81 15.59 -13.46
CA THR A 180 13.72 16.89 -14.18
C THR A 180 12.68 16.82 -15.29
N THR A 181 12.65 15.71 -16.03
CA THR A 181 11.66 15.43 -17.07
C THR A 181 11.29 13.93 -17.09
N ARG A 182 10.01 13.63 -17.35
CA ARG A 182 9.53 12.28 -17.65
C ARG A 182 9.15 12.14 -19.12
N TYR A 183 9.70 11.12 -19.76
CA TYR A 183 9.36 10.72 -21.14
C TYR A 183 8.58 9.41 -21.11
N LEU A 184 7.44 9.36 -21.80
CA LEU A 184 6.82 8.09 -22.18
C LEU A 184 7.25 7.78 -23.61
N VAL A 185 7.80 6.60 -23.81
CA VAL A 185 8.23 6.11 -25.10
C VAL A 185 7.37 4.91 -25.51
N ARG A 186 6.86 4.94 -26.73
CA ARG A 186 6.09 3.83 -27.33
C ARG A 186 6.59 3.53 -28.74
N SER A 187 6.37 2.30 -29.18
CA SER A 187 6.59 1.91 -30.59
C SER A 187 5.90 2.86 -31.58
N ALA A 188 6.58 3.17 -32.70
CA ALA A 188 6.03 3.98 -33.81
C ALA A 188 4.73 3.40 -34.39
N ASP A 189 4.51 2.09 -34.28
CA ASP A 189 3.30 1.41 -34.78
C ASP A 189 2.04 1.78 -33.97
N SER A 190 2.21 2.42 -32.81
CA SER A 190 1.08 2.83 -31.97
C SER A 190 0.31 4.01 -32.58
N ARG A 191 -0.83 3.73 -33.22
CA ARG A 191 -1.72 4.73 -33.86
C ARG A 191 -2.26 5.82 -32.91
N LEU A 192 -2.08 5.65 -31.61
CA LEU A 192 -2.74 6.46 -30.58
C LEU A 192 -2.10 7.85 -30.34
N TRP A 193 -0.97 8.18 -30.98
CA TRP A 193 -0.13 9.33 -30.61
C TRP A 193 0.25 10.19 -31.83
N ARG A 194 -0.01 11.50 -31.79
CA ARG A 194 0.54 12.48 -32.74
C ARG A 194 1.84 13.05 -32.16
N SER A 195 2.95 12.36 -32.35
CA SER A 195 4.28 12.86 -31.97
C SER A 195 5.31 12.47 -33.03
N GLN A 196 6.44 13.18 -33.03
CA GLN A 196 7.57 12.88 -33.89
C GLN A 196 8.13 11.48 -33.57
N VAL A 197 8.49 10.74 -34.61
CA VAL A 197 9.20 9.47 -34.49
C VAL A 197 10.69 9.78 -34.38
N VAL A 198 11.35 9.28 -33.35
CA VAL A 198 12.77 9.55 -33.07
C VAL A 198 13.53 8.23 -32.99
N GLY A 199 14.75 8.21 -33.55
CA GLY A 199 15.63 7.03 -33.56
C GLY A 199 16.44 6.85 -32.27
N SER A 200 16.70 7.93 -31.53
CA SER A 200 17.33 7.88 -30.21
C SER A 200 16.77 8.93 -29.24
N LEU A 201 16.92 8.68 -27.94
CA LEU A 201 16.58 9.60 -26.87
C LEU A 201 17.77 9.71 -25.92
N THR A 202 18.36 10.90 -25.84
CA THR A 202 19.38 11.22 -24.84
C THR A 202 18.70 11.69 -23.56
N LEU A 203 19.05 11.08 -22.44
CA LEU A 203 18.59 11.46 -21.11
C LEU A 203 19.68 12.26 -20.40
N GLU A 204 19.32 13.42 -19.86
CA GLU A 204 20.20 14.22 -19.02
C GLU A 204 20.15 13.75 -17.56
N GLN A 205 21.09 14.23 -16.74
CA GLN A 205 21.14 13.90 -15.32
C GLN A 205 19.81 14.25 -14.62
N GLY A 206 19.15 13.22 -14.09
CA GLY A 206 17.86 13.34 -13.40
C GLY A 206 16.63 13.18 -14.28
N ASP A 207 16.78 12.88 -15.58
CA ASP A 207 15.66 12.50 -16.42
C ASP A 207 15.26 11.02 -16.24
N GLN A 208 14.00 10.73 -16.56
CA GLN A 208 13.43 9.38 -16.50
C GLN A 208 12.67 9.07 -17.79
N ALA A 209 12.93 7.92 -18.39
CA ALA A 209 12.16 7.39 -19.52
C ALA A 209 11.46 6.08 -19.14
N GLU A 210 10.19 5.97 -19.49
CA GLU A 210 9.40 4.75 -19.41
C GLU A 210 9.12 4.25 -20.83
N VAL A 211 9.70 3.10 -21.19
CA VAL A 211 9.54 2.43 -22.50
C VAL A 211 8.45 1.37 -22.38
N ARG A 212 7.43 1.45 -23.25
CA ARG A 212 6.28 0.52 -23.29
C ARG A 212 5.99 0.00 -24.69
#